data_AF-A0A1W1WMA3-F1
#
_entry.id   AF-A0A1W1WMA3-F1
#
_cell.length_a   1.000
_cell.length_b   1.000
_cell.length_c   1.000
_cell.angle_alpha   90.00
_cell.angle_beta   90.00
_cell.angle_gamma   90.00
#
_symmetry.space_group_name_H-M   'P 1'
#
loop_
_entity.id
_entity.type
_entity.pdbx_description
1 polymer ?
#
loop_
_entity_poly.entity_id
_entity_poly.type
_entity_poly.pdbx_seq_one_letter_code
_entity_poly.pdbx_strand_id
1 'polypeptide(L)'
;MQLIAQFSPNISTITRGFWTDVQQTEEWLRGLQKDITARTLLLKGKSLTQLEPWLPWSHSPLELEGWLNPMEVQLTWRYLLHFLVASGPDSLFIPCGGDAWIAWNPRTVIVRAPHNSWIWSHVIDSWDPAAWRTLDQIEWWEQGRLQQAARTDFGVFEQWQHPYGMEEWRINAADNHESILQLWWQQLANRLGTRPVKVSWRQEQLHNPNTILGLPVRLSWLGLKISGDQSQFWDGVSHWPEPRGLRATMQWSSPRWNAWWSTQVSLKRWKQGTRLEAHYTLNQRPLTRHAVKIMRQEMHHFPIFHLQSVMTPLVYSEQHTWMSLMERAQASRWKEMATENLKGYSWPRLPAMRIPRRIRLGSSWMIDKLSSHTGLWTIRHRSLPLAVQIHWPRKNHAGNLTVTFLNQISASLYDLDPRSDIDRFSLNRRYWASVIVHHILPVLERIFTSDDFR
;
A
#
# COMPACT_ATOMS: atom_id res chain seq x y z
N MET A 1 6.51 6.00 0.95
CA MET A 1 5.83 6.10 -0.36
C MET A 1 6.50 5.08 -1.26
N GLN A 2 5.75 4.05 -1.67
CA GLN A 2 6.20 3.11 -2.70
C GLN A 2 5.57 3.55 -4.04
N LEU A 3 6.38 3.59 -5.08
CA LEU A 3 5.96 3.94 -6.44
C LEU A 3 6.26 2.77 -7.35
N ILE A 4 5.27 2.30 -8.10
CA ILE A 4 5.44 1.22 -9.09
C ILE A 4 5.49 1.83 -10.48
N ALA A 5 6.58 1.62 -11.20
CA ALA A 5 6.60 1.77 -12.66
C ALA A 5 6.35 0.40 -13.28
N GLN A 6 5.27 0.25 -14.04
CA GLN A 6 4.94 -0.99 -14.75
C GLN A 6 5.38 -0.87 -16.20
N PHE A 7 6.24 -1.79 -16.63
CA PHE A 7 6.74 -1.85 -17.99
C PHE A 7 5.98 -2.93 -18.75
N SER A 8 5.39 -2.54 -19.86
CA SER A 8 4.98 -3.47 -20.89
C SER A 8 5.37 -2.89 -22.25
N PRO A 9 6.67 -2.89 -22.63
CA PRO A 9 6.92 -3.17 -24.01
C PRO A 9 6.62 -4.66 -24.17
N ASN A 10 5.58 -4.99 -24.94
CA ASN A 10 5.68 -5.93 -26.06
C ASN A 10 4.42 -6.77 -26.26
N ILE A 11 4.00 -6.77 -27.52
CA ILE A 11 3.67 -7.97 -28.30
C ILE A 11 4.23 -9.22 -27.63
N SER A 12 3.37 -10.18 -27.31
CA SER A 12 3.68 -11.49 -26.71
C SER A 12 5.13 -11.96 -26.89
N THR A 13 6.00 -11.76 -25.88
CA THR A 13 7.38 -12.28 -25.82
C THR A 13 7.41 -13.78 -25.54
N ILE A 14 6.44 -14.53 -26.09
CA ILE A 14 6.37 -16.00 -25.95
C ILE A 14 7.61 -16.66 -26.58
N THR A 15 8.29 -15.98 -27.51
CA THR A 15 9.48 -16.47 -28.21
C THR A 15 10.81 -16.31 -27.48
N ARG A 16 10.94 -15.44 -26.47
CA ARG A 16 12.22 -15.21 -25.75
C ARG A 16 12.33 -16.03 -24.44
N GLY A 17 13.54 -16.50 -24.15
CA GLY A 17 13.89 -17.18 -22.90
C GLY A 17 13.86 -16.21 -21.71
N PHE A 18 13.56 -16.73 -20.51
CA PHE A 18 13.50 -15.89 -19.31
C PHE A 18 14.88 -15.32 -19.00
N TRP A 19 15.93 -16.15 -19.16
CA TRP A 19 17.30 -15.73 -18.91
C TRP A 19 17.79 -14.67 -19.91
N THR A 20 17.28 -14.70 -21.14
CA THR A 20 17.55 -13.65 -22.14
C THR A 20 16.98 -12.30 -21.69
N ASP A 21 15.74 -12.27 -21.20
CA ASP A 21 15.11 -11.04 -20.71
C ASP A 21 15.79 -10.54 -19.42
N VAL A 22 16.23 -11.44 -18.54
CA VAL A 22 17.04 -11.11 -17.37
C VAL A 22 18.37 -10.46 -17.79
N GLN A 23 19.08 -11.04 -18.75
CA GLN A 23 20.36 -10.51 -19.24
C GLN A 23 20.18 -9.12 -19.87
N GLN A 24 19.16 -8.93 -20.72
CA GLN A 24 18.87 -7.62 -21.31
C GLN A 24 18.51 -6.57 -20.26
N THR A 25 17.75 -6.97 -19.24
CA THR A 25 17.41 -6.07 -18.12
C THR A 25 18.66 -5.69 -17.34
N GLU A 26 19.57 -6.63 -17.10
CA GLU A 26 20.86 -6.35 -16.46
C GLU A 26 21.76 -5.42 -17.28
N GLU A 27 21.89 -5.67 -18.59
CA GLU A 27 22.67 -4.82 -19.49
C GLU A 27 22.13 -3.39 -19.50
N TRP A 28 20.81 -3.24 -19.52
CA TRP A 28 20.15 -1.95 -19.40
C TRP A 28 20.43 -1.29 -18.04
N LEU A 29 20.32 -2.01 -16.92
CA LEU A 29 20.64 -1.48 -15.58
C LEU A 29 22.12 -1.06 -15.46
N ARG A 30 23.05 -1.82 -16.06
CA ARG A 30 24.47 -1.46 -16.13
C ARG A 30 24.68 -0.21 -16.98
N GLY A 31 23.98 -0.09 -18.10
CA GLY A 31 23.98 1.10 -18.95
C GLY A 31 23.52 2.37 -18.22
N LEU A 32 22.65 2.22 -17.21
CA LEU A 32 22.23 3.31 -16.32
C LEU A 32 23.23 3.63 -15.19
N GLN A 33 24.36 2.93 -15.11
CA GLN A 33 25.40 3.08 -14.07
C GLN A 33 24.83 2.94 -12.65
N LYS A 34 23.90 2.01 -12.43
CA LYS A 34 23.29 1.77 -11.11
C LYS A 34 23.90 0.55 -10.44
N ASP A 35 24.33 0.73 -9.19
CA ASP A 35 24.89 -0.35 -8.39
C ASP A 35 23.80 -1.34 -7.98
N ILE A 36 23.88 -2.56 -8.52
CA ILE A 36 23.03 -3.69 -8.10
C ILE A 36 23.75 -4.42 -6.98
N THR A 37 23.24 -4.28 -5.77
CA THR A 37 23.86 -4.87 -4.57
C THR A 37 23.40 -6.29 -4.31
N ALA A 38 22.15 -6.63 -4.60
CA ALA A 38 21.65 -7.98 -4.42
C ALA A 38 20.72 -8.39 -5.56
N ARG A 39 20.72 -9.70 -5.81
CA ARG A 39 19.84 -10.38 -6.76
C ARG A 39 19.01 -11.40 -6.02
N THR A 40 17.75 -11.51 -6.39
CA THR A 40 16.87 -12.52 -5.81
C THR A 40 15.98 -13.10 -6.88
N LEU A 41 16.10 -14.41 -7.12
CA LEU A 41 15.17 -15.18 -7.93
C LEU A 41 14.12 -15.80 -7.02
N LEU A 42 12.86 -15.54 -7.32
CA LEU A 42 11.71 -16.19 -6.73
C LEU A 42 11.05 -17.09 -7.79
N LEU A 43 11.02 -18.39 -7.53
CA LEU A 43 10.34 -19.36 -8.37
C LEU A 43 9.12 -19.89 -7.64
N LYS A 44 7.93 -19.81 -8.25
CA LYS A 44 6.71 -20.42 -7.73
C LYS A 44 6.17 -21.48 -8.70
N GLY A 45 6.10 -22.72 -8.22
CA GLY A 45 5.62 -23.89 -8.96
C GLY A 45 4.43 -24.57 -8.29
N LYS A 46 3.79 -25.52 -8.98
CA LYS A 46 2.68 -26.31 -8.42
C LYS A 46 3.13 -27.61 -7.75
N SER A 47 4.30 -28.12 -8.11
CA SER A 47 4.87 -29.36 -7.59
C SER A 47 6.35 -29.20 -7.31
N LEU A 48 6.89 -30.05 -6.43
CA LEU A 48 8.33 -30.02 -6.10
C LEU A 48 9.17 -30.39 -7.32
N THR A 49 8.69 -31.33 -8.14
CA THR A 49 9.36 -31.73 -9.40
C THR A 49 9.61 -30.56 -10.35
N GLN A 50 8.75 -29.53 -10.31
CA GLN A 50 8.96 -28.33 -11.12
C GLN A 50 10.03 -27.40 -10.54
N LEU A 51 10.35 -27.50 -9.25
CA LEU A 51 11.37 -26.69 -8.57
C LEU A 51 12.65 -27.47 -8.28
N GLU A 52 12.61 -28.79 -8.39
CA GLU A 52 13.70 -29.72 -8.10
C GLU A 52 15.02 -29.33 -8.76
N PRO A 53 15.04 -28.89 -10.04
CA PRO A 53 16.30 -28.47 -10.65
C PRO A 53 16.96 -27.33 -9.89
N TRP A 54 16.20 -26.45 -9.22
CA TRP A 54 16.70 -25.26 -8.55
C TRP A 54 16.96 -25.42 -7.04
N LEU A 55 16.57 -26.56 -6.44
CA LEU A 55 16.75 -26.82 -5.01
C LEU A 55 18.21 -26.66 -4.52
N PRO A 56 19.24 -27.13 -5.24
CA PRO A 56 20.63 -27.06 -4.75
C PRO A 56 21.15 -25.64 -4.52
N TRP A 57 20.55 -24.63 -5.17
CA TRP A 57 20.96 -23.23 -5.05
C TRP A 57 20.10 -22.45 -4.04
N SER A 58 19.08 -23.08 -3.44
CA SER A 58 18.28 -22.44 -2.40
C SER A 58 19.02 -22.45 -1.07
N HIS A 59 19.20 -21.27 -0.49
CA HIS A 59 19.73 -21.10 0.87
C HIS A 59 18.65 -20.73 1.89
N SER A 60 17.38 -20.78 1.47
CA SER A 60 16.24 -20.44 2.30
C SER A 60 15.23 -21.60 2.31
N PRO A 61 14.44 -21.74 3.39
CA PRO A 61 13.39 -22.74 3.45
C PRO A 61 12.37 -22.53 2.32
N LEU A 62 11.82 -23.63 1.83
CA LEU A 62 10.77 -23.61 0.82
C LEU A 62 9.51 -22.99 1.42
N GLU A 63 8.93 -22.03 0.71
CA GLU A 63 7.62 -21.48 1.04
C GLU A 63 6.54 -22.39 0.47
N LEU A 64 5.72 -22.96 1.35
CA LEU A 64 4.61 -23.84 1.02
C LEU A 64 3.31 -23.07 1.22
N GLU A 65 2.59 -22.79 0.14
CA GLU A 65 1.25 -22.25 0.18
C GLU A 65 0.26 -23.30 -0.31
N GLY A 66 -0.58 -23.84 0.57
CA GLY A 66 -1.47 -24.94 0.23
C GLY A 66 -2.93 -24.68 0.59
N TRP A 67 -3.85 -25.11 -0.27
CA TRP A 67 -5.24 -25.31 0.11
C TRP A 67 -5.41 -26.71 0.68
N LEU A 68 -5.65 -26.77 1.99
CA LEU A 68 -6.05 -27.97 2.67
C LEU A 68 -7.56 -28.13 2.48
N ASN A 69 -7.95 -29.22 1.80
CA ASN A 69 -9.35 -29.62 1.74
C ASN A 69 -9.75 -30.21 3.10
N PRO A 70 -11.01 -30.05 3.52
CA PRO A 70 -11.54 -30.87 4.60
C PRO A 70 -11.64 -32.32 4.09
N MET A 71 -10.66 -33.18 4.40
CA MET A 71 -10.80 -34.63 4.27
C MET A 71 -11.02 -35.24 5.66
N GLU A 72 -12.07 -36.06 5.75
CA GLU A 72 -12.65 -36.73 6.93
C GLU A 72 -12.62 -35.94 8.25
N VAL A 73 -13.69 -35.16 8.42
CA VAL A 73 -14.44 -34.81 9.65
C VAL A 73 -13.66 -34.61 10.96
N GLN A 74 -13.71 -33.38 11.48
CA GLN A 74 -13.35 -32.93 12.84
C GLN A 74 -11.91 -33.18 13.31
N LEU A 75 -11.28 -34.30 13.00
CA LEU A 75 -9.95 -34.69 13.45
C LEU A 75 -8.87 -33.85 12.76
N THR A 76 -8.99 -33.62 11.45
CA THR A 76 -8.12 -32.70 10.71
C THR A 76 -8.33 -31.25 11.14
N TRP A 77 -9.56 -30.84 11.45
CA TRP A 77 -9.84 -29.49 11.98
C TRP A 77 -9.27 -29.29 13.39
N ARG A 78 -9.43 -30.29 14.27
CA ARG A 78 -8.82 -30.33 15.60
C ARG A 78 -7.30 -30.40 15.51
N TYR A 79 -6.75 -31.17 14.57
CA TYR A 79 -5.32 -31.20 14.28
C TYR A 79 -4.86 -29.82 13.83
N LEU A 80 -5.55 -29.17 12.91
CA LEU A 80 -5.24 -27.79 12.51
C LEU A 80 -5.33 -26.83 13.71
N LEU A 81 -6.33 -26.92 14.57
CA LEU A 81 -6.48 -26.08 15.77
C LEU A 81 -5.40 -26.31 16.84
N HIS A 82 -4.93 -27.53 17.02
CA HIS A 82 -3.92 -27.87 18.04
C HIS A 82 -2.49 -27.76 17.49
N PHE A 83 -2.28 -28.16 16.23
CA PHE A 83 -0.98 -28.16 15.55
C PHE A 83 -0.66 -26.79 14.96
N LEU A 84 -1.57 -26.09 14.27
CA LEU A 84 -1.25 -24.75 13.74
C LEU A 84 -1.02 -23.74 14.86
N VAL A 85 -1.51 -24.03 16.04
CA VAL A 85 -1.31 -23.19 17.19
C VAL A 85 0.02 -23.49 17.90
N ALA A 86 0.41 -24.75 18.00
CA ALA A 86 1.67 -25.15 18.65
C ALA A 86 2.89 -25.11 17.72
N SER A 87 2.70 -25.27 16.41
CA SER A 87 3.76 -25.37 15.41
C SER A 87 4.03 -24.06 14.65
N GLY A 88 3.15 -23.05 14.79
CA GLY A 88 3.40 -21.68 14.33
C GLY A 88 3.53 -21.52 12.81
N PRO A 89 2.47 -21.75 12.00
CA PRO A 89 2.48 -21.40 10.59
C PRO A 89 2.60 -19.89 10.42
N ASP A 90 3.28 -19.48 9.35
CA ASP A 90 3.51 -18.06 9.07
C ASP A 90 2.17 -17.32 8.88
N SER A 91 1.19 -17.98 8.25
CA SER A 91 -0.18 -17.46 8.18
C SER A 91 -1.21 -18.51 7.80
N LEU A 92 -2.46 -18.23 8.16
CA LEU A 92 -3.66 -18.99 7.84
C LEU A 92 -4.69 -18.08 7.22
N PHE A 93 -5.47 -18.63 6.30
CA PHE A 93 -6.58 -17.95 5.67
C PHE A 93 -7.77 -18.90 5.51
N ILE A 94 -8.94 -18.49 5.98
CA ILE A 94 -10.18 -19.27 5.96
C ILE A 94 -11.25 -18.47 5.20
N PRO A 95 -11.66 -18.91 4.00
CA PRO A 95 -12.85 -18.37 3.36
C PRO A 95 -14.10 -18.80 4.13
N CYS A 96 -14.97 -17.84 4.44
CA CYS A 96 -16.21 -18.07 5.21
C CYS A 96 -17.48 -17.97 4.34
N GLY A 97 -17.31 -17.84 3.01
CA GLY A 97 -18.40 -17.73 2.03
C GLY A 97 -18.64 -16.28 1.59
N GLY A 98 -19.10 -16.11 0.35
CA GLY A 98 -19.19 -14.78 -0.29
C GLY A 98 -17.83 -14.08 -0.30
N ASP A 99 -17.82 -12.80 0.06
CA ASP A 99 -16.59 -11.99 0.21
C ASP A 99 -15.98 -12.06 1.61
N ALA A 100 -16.52 -12.90 2.49
CA ALA A 100 -16.08 -12.97 3.88
C ALA A 100 -14.93 -13.96 4.08
N TRP A 101 -13.95 -13.55 4.87
CA TRP A 101 -12.77 -14.35 5.19
C TRP A 101 -12.14 -13.95 6.51
N ILE A 102 -11.33 -14.87 7.03
CA ILE A 102 -10.55 -14.66 8.26
C ILE A 102 -9.11 -15.04 7.96
N ALA A 103 -8.17 -14.23 8.44
CA ALA A 103 -6.76 -14.50 8.37
C ALA A 103 -6.13 -14.44 9.76
N TRP A 104 -5.11 -15.26 9.95
CA TRP A 104 -4.34 -15.32 11.20
C TRP A 104 -2.86 -15.43 10.88
N ASN A 105 -2.03 -14.79 11.69
CA ASN A 105 -0.63 -15.09 11.88
C ASN A 105 -0.32 -14.94 13.39
N PRO A 106 0.86 -15.33 13.89
CA PRO A 106 1.17 -15.28 15.32
C PRO A 106 0.95 -13.91 15.99
N ARG A 107 1.03 -12.82 15.22
CA ARG A 107 0.93 -11.45 15.71
C ARG A 107 -0.39 -10.78 15.40
N THR A 108 -1.17 -11.30 14.47
CA THR A 108 -2.35 -10.60 13.96
C THR A 108 -3.50 -11.53 13.61
N VAL A 109 -4.71 -11.16 14.02
CA VAL A 109 -5.96 -11.75 13.55
C VAL A 109 -6.68 -10.70 12.71
N ILE A 110 -7.14 -11.07 11.51
CA ILE A 110 -7.92 -10.19 10.64
C ILE A 110 -9.21 -10.90 10.26
N VAL A 111 -10.34 -10.26 10.51
CA VAL A 111 -11.66 -10.71 10.06
C VAL A 111 -12.18 -9.69 9.08
N ARG A 112 -12.57 -10.10 7.87
CA ARG A 112 -13.27 -9.24 6.92
C ARG A 112 -14.57 -9.89 6.50
N ALA A 113 -15.69 -9.18 6.68
CA ALA A 113 -16.99 -9.67 6.29
C ALA A 113 -17.97 -8.52 6.01
N PRO A 114 -19.08 -8.77 5.29
CA PRO A 114 -20.19 -7.82 5.25
C PRO A 114 -20.71 -7.52 6.66
N HIS A 115 -21.14 -6.30 6.96
CA HIS A 115 -21.62 -5.89 8.29
C HIS A 115 -22.73 -6.81 8.85
N ASN A 116 -23.61 -7.32 7.99
CA ASN A 116 -24.72 -8.21 8.38
C ASN A 116 -24.34 -9.70 8.36
N SER A 117 -23.05 -10.04 8.39
CA SER A 117 -22.58 -11.43 8.32
C SER A 117 -22.74 -12.16 9.66
N TRP A 118 -23.12 -13.45 9.58
CA TRP A 118 -23.17 -14.36 10.73
C TRP A 118 -21.83 -14.46 11.48
N ILE A 119 -20.70 -14.22 10.79
CA ILE A 119 -19.35 -14.31 11.35
C ILE A 119 -19.15 -13.39 12.54
N TRP A 120 -19.75 -12.19 12.52
CA TRP A 120 -19.57 -11.22 13.59
C TRP A 120 -20.07 -11.73 14.94
N SER A 121 -21.16 -12.52 14.96
CA SER A 121 -21.64 -13.16 16.18
C SER A 121 -20.57 -14.08 16.79
N HIS A 122 -19.89 -14.88 15.97
CA HIS A 122 -18.82 -15.76 16.46
C HIS A 122 -17.56 -15.02 16.86
N VAL A 123 -17.24 -13.92 16.18
CA VAL A 123 -16.09 -13.07 16.50
C VAL A 123 -16.30 -12.40 17.85
N ILE A 124 -17.46 -11.76 18.06
CA ILE A 124 -17.83 -11.12 19.33
C ILE A 124 -17.83 -12.16 20.46
N ASP A 125 -18.43 -13.32 20.26
CA ASP A 125 -18.42 -14.40 21.25
C ASP A 125 -17.03 -14.96 21.59
N SER A 126 -16.03 -14.76 20.71
CA SER A 126 -14.69 -15.33 20.87
C SER A 126 -13.72 -14.38 21.55
N TRP A 127 -13.89 -13.08 21.42
CA TRP A 127 -12.95 -12.14 22.04
C TRP A 127 -13.54 -10.82 22.49
N ASP A 128 -14.85 -10.60 22.33
CA ASP A 128 -15.63 -9.44 22.77
C ASP A 128 -14.82 -8.14 22.98
N PRO A 129 -14.59 -7.36 21.91
CA PRO A 129 -13.85 -6.11 22.00
C PRO A 129 -14.41 -5.12 23.03
N ALA A 130 -15.71 -5.19 23.35
CA ALA A 130 -16.35 -4.29 24.32
C ALA A 130 -15.95 -4.61 25.77
N ALA A 131 -15.52 -5.84 26.05
CA ALA A 131 -15.05 -6.25 27.36
C ALA A 131 -13.59 -5.86 27.65
N TRP A 132 -12.85 -5.37 26.64
CA TRP A 132 -11.44 -5.07 26.78
C TRP A 132 -11.19 -3.75 27.49
N ARG A 133 -10.16 -3.75 28.34
CA ARG A 133 -9.65 -2.51 28.89
C ARG A 133 -8.94 -1.71 27.79
N THR A 134 -9.54 -0.60 27.40
CA THR A 134 -8.97 0.36 26.48
C THR A 134 -8.05 1.33 27.23
N LEU A 135 -6.78 1.37 26.85
CA LEU A 135 -5.80 2.35 27.33
C LEU A 135 -5.97 3.68 26.62
N ASP A 136 -6.10 3.65 25.30
CA ASP A 136 -6.34 4.81 24.45
C ASP A 136 -7.22 4.43 23.27
N GLN A 137 -8.03 5.36 22.80
CA GLN A 137 -8.88 5.18 21.62
C GLN A 137 -8.72 6.37 20.68
N ILE A 138 -8.69 6.07 19.38
CA ILE A 138 -8.67 7.05 18.31
C ILE A 138 -9.72 6.69 17.27
N GLU A 139 -10.28 7.73 16.66
CA GLU A 139 -11.28 7.62 15.62
C GLU A 139 -10.94 8.61 14.51
N TRP A 140 -11.24 8.22 13.27
CA TRP A 140 -10.99 9.07 12.12
C TRP A 140 -11.94 8.76 10.96
N TRP A 141 -12.24 9.75 10.13
CA TRP A 141 -13.06 9.55 8.95
C TRP A 141 -12.19 9.21 7.74
N GLU A 142 -12.48 8.08 7.11
CA GLU A 142 -11.84 7.67 5.88
C GLU A 142 -12.88 7.21 4.87
N GLN A 143 -12.82 7.74 3.65
CA GLN A 143 -13.77 7.44 2.57
C GLN A 143 -15.26 7.64 2.97
N GLY A 144 -15.52 8.62 3.83
CA GLY A 144 -16.89 8.92 4.31
C GLY A 144 -17.43 7.92 5.33
N ARG A 145 -16.56 7.15 5.99
CA ARG A 145 -16.93 6.21 7.06
C ARG A 145 -16.02 6.40 8.27
N LEU A 146 -16.58 6.26 9.46
CA LEU A 146 -15.82 6.31 10.70
C LEU A 146 -15.01 5.02 10.86
N GLN A 147 -13.72 5.20 11.08
CA GLN A 147 -12.76 4.15 11.40
C GLN A 147 -12.37 4.31 12.88
N GLN A 148 -12.07 3.22 13.55
CA GLN A 148 -11.72 3.24 14.96
C GLN A 148 -10.48 2.38 15.21
N ALA A 149 -9.66 2.79 16.18
CA ALA A 149 -8.61 1.95 16.72
C ALA A 149 -8.48 2.16 18.23
N ALA A 150 -8.21 1.08 18.94
CA ALA A 150 -8.06 1.05 20.39
C ALA A 150 -6.72 0.40 20.75
N ARG A 151 -5.96 1.07 21.61
CA ARG A 151 -4.81 0.47 22.29
C ARG A 151 -5.31 -0.22 23.55
N THR A 152 -4.92 -1.47 23.71
CA THR A 152 -5.29 -2.34 24.83
C THR A 152 -4.03 -2.81 25.55
N ASP A 153 -4.21 -3.49 26.68
CA ASP A 153 -3.09 -4.04 27.46
C ASP A 153 -2.27 -5.09 26.68
N PHE A 154 -2.85 -5.73 25.68
CA PHE A 154 -2.22 -6.82 24.92
C PHE A 154 -1.85 -6.44 23.47
N GLY A 155 -2.28 -5.28 22.97
CA GLY A 155 -2.07 -4.92 21.57
C GLY A 155 -2.91 -3.76 21.05
N VAL A 156 -3.03 -3.68 19.72
CA VAL A 156 -3.82 -2.70 18.99
C VAL A 156 -4.98 -3.40 18.30
N PHE A 157 -6.19 -2.89 18.53
CA PHE A 157 -7.39 -3.25 17.79
C PHE A 157 -7.71 -2.16 16.77
N GLU A 158 -8.10 -2.56 15.57
CA GLU A 158 -8.53 -1.66 14.50
C GLU A 158 -9.86 -2.16 13.92
N GLN A 159 -10.81 -1.24 13.75
CA GLN A 159 -12.06 -1.48 13.06
C GLN A 159 -12.11 -0.58 11.83
N TRP A 160 -12.17 -1.23 10.67
CA TRP A 160 -12.17 -0.62 9.37
C TRP A 160 -13.52 -0.80 8.68
N GLN A 161 -14.11 0.28 8.23
CA GLN A 161 -15.33 0.28 7.42
C GLN A 161 -14.99 0.63 5.97
N HIS A 162 -15.16 -0.34 5.08
CA HIS A 162 -14.91 -0.19 3.65
C HIS A 162 -16.19 0.13 2.88
N PRO A 163 -16.10 0.70 1.66
CA PRO A 163 -17.24 0.87 0.77
C PRO A 163 -18.03 -0.44 0.56
N TYR A 164 -19.30 -0.32 0.18
CA TYR A 164 -20.22 -1.44 -0.09
C TYR A 164 -20.61 -2.28 1.14
N GLY A 165 -20.48 -1.73 2.36
CA GLY A 165 -20.98 -2.40 3.57
C GLY A 165 -20.06 -3.51 4.09
N MET A 166 -18.81 -3.52 3.65
CA MET A 166 -17.77 -4.41 4.16
C MET A 166 -17.12 -3.80 5.40
N GLU A 167 -16.84 -4.65 6.37
CA GLU A 167 -16.19 -4.31 7.61
C GLU A 167 -15.01 -5.25 7.85
N GLU A 168 -13.95 -4.73 8.45
CA GLU A 168 -12.72 -5.45 8.70
C GLU A 168 -12.20 -5.13 10.11
N TRP A 169 -12.08 -6.16 10.95
CA TRP A 169 -11.51 -6.06 12.29
C TRP A 169 -10.10 -6.64 12.27
N ARG A 170 -9.14 -5.90 12.81
CA ARG A 170 -7.75 -6.31 12.94
C ARG A 170 -7.33 -6.26 14.41
N ILE A 171 -6.69 -7.32 14.88
CA ILE A 171 -5.99 -7.30 16.16
C ILE A 171 -4.53 -7.51 15.87
N ASN A 172 -3.68 -6.67 16.43
CA ASN A 172 -2.22 -6.82 16.41
C ASN A 172 -1.74 -6.94 17.85
N ALA A 173 -1.19 -8.09 18.24
CA ALA A 173 -0.61 -8.25 19.58
C ALA A 173 0.75 -7.55 19.69
N ALA A 174 1.06 -7.09 20.89
CA ALA A 174 2.44 -6.78 21.27
C ALA A 174 3.28 -8.08 21.35
N ASP A 175 4.60 -7.95 21.22
CA ASP A 175 5.54 -9.09 21.12
C ASP A 175 5.42 -10.10 22.27
N ASN A 176 4.94 -9.68 23.44
CA ASN A 176 4.78 -10.49 24.65
C ASN A 176 3.36 -11.07 24.86
N HIS A 177 2.43 -10.82 23.93
CA HIS A 177 1.02 -11.19 24.06
C HIS A 177 0.49 -12.06 22.91
N GLU A 178 1.39 -12.65 22.10
CA GLU A 178 1.03 -13.56 21.00
C GLU A 178 0.16 -14.76 21.48
N SER A 179 0.37 -15.24 22.71
CA SER A 179 -0.40 -16.32 23.33
C SER A 179 -1.89 -16.00 23.53
N ILE A 180 -2.26 -14.72 23.65
CA ILE A 180 -3.66 -14.30 23.79
C ILE A 180 -4.36 -14.38 22.44
N LEU A 181 -3.71 -13.92 21.35
CA LEU A 181 -4.26 -14.06 20.00
C LEU A 181 -4.43 -15.52 19.61
N GLN A 182 -3.50 -16.35 20.03
CA GLN A 182 -3.57 -17.79 19.85
C GLN A 182 -4.81 -18.39 20.51
N LEU A 183 -5.15 -17.98 21.74
CA LEU A 183 -6.38 -18.41 22.43
C LEU A 183 -7.65 -17.96 21.68
N TRP A 184 -7.72 -16.69 21.29
CA TRP A 184 -8.89 -16.15 20.57
C TRP A 184 -9.06 -16.77 19.19
N TRP A 185 -7.95 -17.02 18.49
CA TRP A 185 -7.94 -17.76 17.25
C TRP A 185 -8.54 -19.16 17.44
N GLN A 186 -8.12 -19.90 18.47
CA GLN A 186 -8.67 -21.23 18.76
C GLN A 186 -10.18 -21.18 19.04
N GLN A 187 -10.63 -20.22 19.85
CA GLN A 187 -12.05 -20.06 20.17
C GLN A 187 -12.88 -19.74 18.92
N LEU A 188 -12.41 -18.82 18.08
CA LEU A 188 -13.05 -18.45 16.83
C LEU A 188 -13.09 -19.63 15.85
N ALA A 189 -11.95 -20.28 15.62
CA ALA A 189 -11.86 -21.38 14.67
C ALA A 189 -12.65 -22.62 15.14
N ASN A 190 -12.80 -22.86 16.44
CA ASN A 190 -13.74 -23.87 16.95
C ASN A 190 -15.19 -23.57 16.55
N ARG A 191 -15.60 -22.29 16.60
CA ARG A 191 -16.98 -21.87 16.27
C ARG A 191 -17.27 -21.83 14.77
N LEU A 192 -16.28 -21.55 13.93
CA LEU A 192 -16.43 -21.51 12.46
C LEU A 192 -16.82 -22.87 11.85
N GLY A 193 -16.56 -23.97 12.58
CA GLY A 193 -16.74 -25.32 12.11
C GLY A 193 -15.74 -25.70 11.00
N THR A 194 -15.89 -26.90 10.44
CA THR A 194 -14.97 -27.40 9.41
C THR A 194 -15.07 -26.56 8.12
N ARG A 195 -13.96 -25.94 7.72
CA ARG A 195 -13.84 -25.12 6.50
C ARG A 195 -12.56 -25.45 5.73
N PRO A 196 -12.50 -25.18 4.41
CA PRO A 196 -11.24 -25.16 3.69
C PRO A 196 -10.29 -24.13 4.30
N VAL A 197 -9.00 -24.46 4.40
CA VAL A 197 -7.97 -23.55 4.93
C VAL A 197 -6.88 -23.41 3.91
N LYS A 198 -6.49 -22.17 3.63
CA LYS A 198 -5.23 -21.88 2.97
C LYS A 198 -4.17 -21.67 4.05
N VAL A 199 -3.09 -22.45 4.00
CA VAL A 199 -1.98 -22.39 4.95
C VAL A 199 -0.73 -21.91 4.22
N SER A 200 0.01 -21.00 4.85
CA SER A 200 1.38 -20.65 4.47
C SER A 200 2.35 -21.19 5.51
N TRP A 201 3.39 -21.87 5.05
CA TRP A 201 4.38 -22.52 5.91
C TRP A 201 5.77 -22.46 5.29
N ARG A 202 6.82 -22.32 6.10
CA ARG A 202 8.20 -22.43 5.66
C ARG A 202 8.82 -23.72 6.17
N GLN A 203 9.33 -24.54 5.25
CA GLN A 203 9.96 -25.81 5.59
C GLN A 203 11.36 -25.91 5.00
N GLU A 204 12.33 -26.28 5.83
CA GLU A 204 13.72 -26.46 5.40
C GLU A 204 13.90 -27.68 4.49
N GLN A 205 13.18 -28.78 4.73
CA GLN A 205 13.29 -30.02 3.96
C GLN A 205 11.93 -30.63 3.64
N LEU A 206 11.61 -30.76 2.34
CA LEU A 206 10.37 -31.37 1.88
C LEU A 206 10.55 -32.89 1.68
N HIS A 207 10.03 -33.69 2.61
CA HIS A 207 10.10 -35.16 2.52
C HIS A 207 8.99 -35.74 1.63
N ASN A 208 7.84 -35.07 1.52
CA ASN A 208 6.74 -35.48 0.64
C ASN A 208 6.03 -34.23 0.05
N PRO A 209 6.07 -34.03 -1.27
CA PRO A 209 5.52 -32.85 -1.93
C PRO A 209 3.99 -32.78 -1.98
N ASN A 210 3.31 -33.90 -1.67
CA ASN A 210 1.86 -33.98 -1.69
C ASN A 210 1.24 -33.68 -0.32
N THR A 211 2.06 -33.38 0.68
CA THR A 211 1.62 -33.09 2.05
C THR A 211 2.21 -31.78 2.55
N ILE A 212 1.40 -30.97 3.23
CA ILE A 212 1.85 -29.83 4.03
C ILE A 212 1.49 -30.13 5.48
N LEU A 213 2.47 -30.05 6.38
CA LEU A 213 2.28 -30.34 7.81
C LEU A 213 1.70 -31.74 8.09
N GLY A 214 2.04 -32.71 7.25
CA GLY A 214 1.53 -34.09 7.33
C GLY A 214 0.12 -34.30 6.75
N LEU A 215 -0.51 -33.26 6.19
CA LEU A 215 -1.86 -33.34 5.63
C LEU A 215 -1.86 -33.30 4.10
N PRO A 216 -2.75 -34.05 3.42
CA PRO A 216 -2.86 -34.02 1.97
C PRO A 216 -3.33 -32.64 1.49
N VAL A 217 -2.69 -32.14 0.43
CA VAL A 217 -2.99 -30.81 -0.13
C VAL A 217 -3.78 -30.95 -1.43
N ARG A 218 -4.87 -30.20 -1.58
CA ARG A 218 -5.63 -30.17 -2.85
C ARG A 218 -4.88 -29.41 -3.94
N LEU A 219 -4.23 -28.32 -3.53
CA LEU A 219 -3.48 -27.44 -4.41
C LEU A 219 -2.35 -26.80 -3.61
N SER A 220 -1.11 -27.15 -3.93
CA SER A 220 0.09 -26.54 -3.39
C SER A 220 0.71 -25.57 -4.40
N TRP A 221 1.17 -24.45 -3.90
CA TRP A 221 2.18 -23.62 -4.54
C TRP A 221 3.42 -23.70 -3.69
N LEU A 222 4.52 -24.07 -4.34
CA LEU A 222 5.83 -24.10 -3.73
C LEU A 222 6.58 -22.87 -4.20
N GLY A 223 7.19 -22.15 -3.28
CA GLY A 223 8.03 -21.00 -3.49
C GLY A 223 9.47 -21.35 -3.12
N LEU A 224 10.38 -21.04 -4.03
CA LEU A 224 11.82 -21.19 -3.81
C LEU A 224 12.46 -19.82 -4.01
N LYS A 225 13.35 -19.44 -3.08
CA LYS A 225 14.07 -18.18 -3.10
C LYS A 225 15.58 -18.45 -3.16
N ILE A 226 16.20 -17.96 -4.22
CA ILE A 226 17.65 -17.94 -4.39
C ILE A 226 18.10 -16.49 -4.34
N SER A 227 19.04 -16.18 -3.47
CA SER A 227 19.59 -14.83 -3.34
C SER A 227 21.10 -14.86 -3.23
N GLY A 228 21.76 -13.88 -3.83
CA GLY A 228 23.21 -13.75 -3.77
C GLY A 228 23.69 -12.44 -4.35
N ASP A 229 24.98 -12.17 -4.13
CA ASP A 229 25.69 -11.03 -4.70
C ASP A 229 26.07 -11.29 -6.17
N GLN A 230 26.54 -10.27 -6.87
CA GLN A 230 26.72 -10.32 -8.33
C GLN A 230 27.54 -11.52 -8.82
N SER A 231 28.73 -11.77 -8.28
CA SER A 231 29.58 -12.87 -8.74
C SER A 231 28.97 -14.23 -8.41
N GLN A 232 28.66 -14.45 -7.14
CA GLN A 232 28.15 -15.72 -6.62
C GLN A 232 26.83 -16.16 -7.27
N PHE A 233 25.95 -15.20 -7.57
CA PHE A 233 24.65 -15.50 -8.17
C PHE A 233 24.79 -15.92 -9.64
N TRP A 234 25.63 -15.23 -10.42
CA TRP A 234 25.76 -15.46 -11.87
C TRP A 234 26.51 -16.74 -12.23
N ASP A 235 27.41 -17.21 -11.36
CA ASP A 235 28.08 -18.49 -11.51
C ASP A 235 27.07 -19.66 -11.59
N GLY A 236 25.97 -19.57 -10.85
CA GLY A 236 24.86 -20.51 -10.92
C GLY A 236 23.98 -20.34 -12.17
N VAL A 237 23.66 -19.10 -12.55
CA VAL A 237 22.68 -18.80 -13.61
C VAL A 237 23.04 -19.42 -14.96
N SER A 238 24.33 -19.48 -15.30
CA SER A 238 24.79 -20.10 -16.56
C SER A 238 24.41 -21.58 -16.71
N HIS A 239 24.14 -22.25 -15.59
CA HIS A 239 23.74 -23.65 -15.51
C HIS A 239 22.25 -23.83 -15.16
N TRP A 240 21.51 -22.75 -14.93
CA TRP A 240 20.12 -22.84 -14.50
C TRP A 240 19.20 -23.15 -15.67
N PRO A 241 18.27 -24.12 -15.50
CA PRO A 241 17.29 -24.40 -16.52
C PRO A 241 16.33 -23.23 -16.73
N GLU A 242 15.68 -23.18 -17.89
CA GLU A 242 14.61 -22.22 -18.14
C GLU A 242 13.39 -22.54 -17.25
N PRO A 243 12.83 -21.55 -16.51
CA PRO A 243 11.70 -21.76 -15.59
C PRO A 243 10.36 -21.93 -16.33
N ARG A 244 10.26 -22.96 -17.16
CA ARG A 244 9.07 -23.28 -17.96
C ARG A 244 7.94 -23.79 -17.05
N GLY A 245 6.76 -23.19 -17.18
CA GLY A 245 5.59 -23.57 -16.36
C GLY A 245 5.64 -23.04 -14.91
N LEU A 246 6.71 -22.35 -14.53
CA LEU A 246 6.85 -21.67 -13.24
C LEU A 246 6.41 -20.21 -13.35
N ARG A 247 6.01 -19.64 -12.21
CA ARG A 247 6.00 -18.19 -12.01
C ARG A 247 7.40 -17.79 -11.56
N ALA A 248 8.15 -17.12 -12.43
CA ALA A 248 9.49 -16.66 -12.12
C ALA A 248 9.48 -15.15 -11.87
N THR A 249 10.16 -14.70 -10.82
CA THR A 249 10.40 -13.28 -10.57
C THR A 249 11.86 -13.07 -10.24
N MET A 250 12.57 -12.35 -11.10
CA MET A 250 13.92 -11.89 -10.81
C MET A 250 13.84 -10.49 -10.20
N GLN A 251 14.55 -10.25 -9.10
CA GLN A 251 14.58 -8.97 -8.41
C GLN A 251 16.03 -8.47 -8.30
N TRP A 252 16.20 -7.18 -8.54
CA TRP A 252 17.46 -6.46 -8.38
C TRP A 252 17.27 -5.32 -7.39
N SER A 253 18.06 -5.31 -6.32
CA SER A 253 18.05 -4.23 -5.32
C SER A 253 19.20 -3.27 -5.57
N SER A 254 18.84 -1.99 -5.71
CA SER A 254 19.79 -0.89 -5.79
C SER A 254 19.51 0.09 -4.65
N PRO A 255 20.22 -0.03 -3.51
CA PRO A 255 20.02 0.80 -2.33
C PRO A 255 20.42 2.25 -2.57
N ARG A 256 21.32 2.49 -3.54
CA ARG A 256 21.79 3.81 -3.97
C ARG A 256 21.40 4.07 -5.42
N TRP A 257 20.11 3.93 -5.73
CA TRP A 257 19.63 4.31 -7.06
C TRP A 257 19.95 5.79 -7.33
N ASN A 258 19.73 6.63 -6.33
CA ASN A 258 20.33 7.95 -6.20
C ASN A 258 20.49 8.29 -4.70
N ALA A 259 20.92 9.51 -4.37
CA ALA A 259 21.14 9.91 -2.98
C ALA A 259 19.88 9.84 -2.08
N TRP A 260 18.67 9.83 -2.67
CA TRP A 260 17.40 9.90 -1.92
C TRP A 260 16.55 8.64 -2.01
N TRP A 261 16.77 7.79 -3.02
CA TRP A 261 15.92 6.66 -3.32
C TRP A 261 16.72 5.36 -3.42
N SER A 262 16.17 4.31 -2.81
CA SER A 262 16.47 2.94 -3.16
C SER A 262 15.42 2.44 -4.14
N THR A 263 15.83 1.53 -5.03
CA THR A 263 14.95 0.96 -6.05
C THR A 263 15.07 -0.56 -6.02
N GLN A 264 13.93 -1.23 -6.12
CA GLN A 264 13.84 -2.65 -6.38
C GLN A 264 13.19 -2.85 -7.75
N VAL A 265 13.98 -3.28 -8.72
CA VAL A 265 13.47 -3.65 -10.05
C VAL A 265 13.12 -5.13 -10.01
N SER A 266 11.98 -5.52 -10.57
CA SER A 266 11.52 -6.90 -10.63
C SER A 266 11.02 -7.26 -12.02
N LEU A 267 11.57 -8.34 -12.59
CA LEU A 267 11.11 -8.94 -13.84
C LEU A 267 10.26 -10.16 -13.50
N LYS A 268 8.96 -10.08 -13.72
CA LYS A 268 7.95 -11.10 -13.43
C LYS A 268 7.56 -11.81 -14.73
N ARG A 269 7.65 -13.14 -14.77
CA ARG A 269 7.16 -13.99 -15.85
C ARG A 269 5.98 -14.82 -15.39
N TRP A 270 4.85 -14.71 -16.08
CA TRP A 270 3.70 -15.58 -15.86
C TRP A 270 2.90 -15.76 -17.15
N LYS A 271 2.62 -17.03 -17.52
CA LYS A 271 1.71 -17.55 -18.57
C LYS A 271 1.62 -16.81 -19.93
N GLN A 272 1.41 -15.50 -19.96
CA GLN A 272 1.16 -14.65 -21.11
C GLN A 272 2.31 -13.66 -21.44
N GLY A 273 3.37 -13.59 -20.62
CA GLY A 273 4.54 -12.77 -20.96
C GLY A 273 5.50 -12.50 -19.81
N THR A 274 6.55 -11.74 -20.11
CA THR A 274 7.48 -11.14 -19.17
C THR A 274 7.11 -9.67 -18.94
N ARG A 275 7.08 -9.27 -17.67
CA ARG A 275 6.70 -7.92 -17.23
C ARG A 275 7.79 -7.39 -16.32
N LEU A 276 8.30 -6.21 -16.62
CA LEU A 276 9.24 -5.52 -15.73
C LEU A 276 8.44 -4.55 -14.84
N GLU A 277 8.83 -4.42 -13.58
CA GLU A 277 8.23 -3.53 -12.59
C GLU A 277 9.34 -2.90 -11.74
N ALA A 278 9.31 -1.60 -11.46
CA ALA A 278 10.28 -0.96 -10.57
C ALA A 278 9.57 -0.32 -9.37
N HIS A 279 10.03 -0.65 -8.17
CA HIS A 279 9.54 -0.16 -6.89
C HIS A 279 10.53 0.81 -6.28
N TYR A 280 10.13 2.06 -6.04
CA TYR A 280 10.99 3.06 -5.41
C TYR A 280 10.66 3.22 -3.92
N THR A 281 11.68 3.22 -3.09
CA THR A 281 11.59 3.42 -1.64
C THR A 281 12.43 4.64 -1.24
N LEU A 282 11.83 5.54 -0.46
CA LEU A 282 12.48 6.77 -0.03
C LEU A 282 13.43 6.49 1.14
N ASN A 283 14.71 6.80 0.98
CA ASN A 283 15.73 6.59 2.01
C ASN A 283 15.84 7.76 2.99
N GLN A 284 15.56 8.99 2.55
CA GLN A 284 15.71 10.21 3.37
C GLN A 284 14.42 11.01 3.43
N ARG A 285 14.03 11.43 4.63
CA ARG A 285 12.97 12.42 4.88
C ARG A 285 13.59 13.69 5.46
N PRO A 286 13.09 14.89 5.11
CA PRO A 286 12.00 15.19 4.18
C PRO A 286 12.43 15.19 2.70
N LEU A 287 11.46 14.94 1.79
CA LEU A 287 11.66 14.97 0.34
C LEU A 287 12.02 16.39 -0.15
N THR A 288 13.26 16.61 -0.55
CA THR A 288 13.69 17.90 -1.10
C THR A 288 13.22 18.07 -2.56
N ARG A 289 13.07 19.33 -3.00
CA ARG A 289 12.73 19.66 -4.40
C ARG A 289 13.72 19.10 -5.42
N HIS A 290 14.99 19.01 -5.02
CA HIS A 290 16.06 18.49 -5.87
C HIS A 290 15.91 16.97 -6.07
N ALA A 291 15.64 16.23 -4.99
CA ALA A 291 15.40 14.79 -5.01
C ALA A 291 14.29 14.38 -6.00
N VAL A 292 13.19 15.14 -6.01
CA VAL A 292 12.04 14.80 -6.90
C VAL A 292 12.26 15.28 -8.33
N LYS A 293 13.02 16.35 -8.56
CA LYS A 293 13.43 16.73 -9.92
C LYS A 293 14.28 15.61 -10.53
N ILE A 294 15.24 15.08 -9.77
CA ILE A 294 16.08 13.96 -10.19
C ILE A 294 15.21 12.73 -10.44
N MET A 295 14.28 12.42 -9.53
CA MET A 295 13.35 11.31 -9.74
C MET A 295 12.54 11.45 -11.04
N ARG A 296 11.95 12.62 -11.31
CA ARG A 296 11.19 12.88 -12.55
C ARG A 296 12.07 12.81 -13.81
N GLN A 297 13.33 13.22 -13.73
CA GLN A 297 14.29 13.08 -14.83
C GLN A 297 14.62 11.59 -15.07
N GLU A 298 14.85 10.84 -14.00
CA GLU A 298 15.05 9.40 -14.07
C GLU A 298 13.81 8.67 -14.59
N MET A 299 12.61 9.16 -14.27
CA MET A 299 11.34 8.62 -14.77
C MET A 299 11.23 8.64 -16.32
N HIS A 300 11.92 9.56 -17.00
CA HIS A 300 11.96 9.60 -18.47
C HIS A 300 12.81 8.50 -19.10
N HIS A 301 13.64 7.80 -18.32
CA HIS A 301 14.40 6.64 -18.80
C HIS A 301 13.53 5.38 -18.87
N PHE A 302 12.24 5.48 -18.48
CA PHE A 302 11.31 4.37 -18.47
C PHE A 302 10.16 4.60 -19.47
N PRO A 303 9.92 3.66 -20.41
CA PRO A 303 8.99 3.88 -21.53
C PRO A 303 7.50 3.95 -21.18
N ILE A 304 7.05 3.45 -20.01
CA ILE A 304 5.64 3.60 -19.55
C ILE A 304 5.65 3.81 -18.04
N PHE A 305 5.12 4.93 -17.59
CA PHE A 305 5.08 5.30 -16.17
C PHE A 305 3.65 5.59 -15.74
N HIS A 306 3.12 4.77 -14.83
CA HIS A 306 1.89 5.07 -14.11
C HIS A 306 2.25 5.36 -12.66
N LEU A 307 2.08 6.61 -12.21
CA LEU A 307 2.23 6.96 -10.80
C LEU A 307 1.01 6.41 -10.05
N GLN A 308 1.07 5.15 -9.65
CA GLN A 308 0.11 4.64 -8.68
C GLN A 308 0.74 4.79 -7.30
N SER A 309 0.05 5.53 -6.43
CA SER A 309 0.20 5.28 -4.99
C SER A 309 -0.09 3.80 -4.83
N VAL A 310 0.91 3.04 -4.41
CA VAL A 310 0.68 1.68 -3.95
C VAL A 310 -0.20 1.82 -2.72
N MET A 311 -1.53 1.74 -2.90
CA MET A 311 -2.30 1.00 -1.91
C MET A 311 -1.73 -0.40 -2.06
N THR A 312 -0.85 -0.74 -1.13
CA THR A 312 -0.21 -2.03 -1.04
C THR A 312 -1.29 -3.05 -1.34
N PRO A 313 -1.14 -3.89 -2.38
CA PRO A 313 -2.07 -4.99 -2.53
C PRO A 313 -2.16 -5.65 -1.16
N LEU A 314 -3.36 -6.05 -0.74
CA LEU A 314 -3.65 -6.76 0.51
C LEU A 314 -2.67 -7.94 0.69
N VAL A 315 -1.45 -7.61 1.11
CA VAL A 315 -0.44 -8.49 1.64
C VAL A 315 -0.71 -8.33 3.12
N TYR A 316 -0.97 -9.46 3.75
CA TYR A 316 -1.34 -9.65 5.15
C TYR A 316 -0.26 -9.16 6.15
N SER A 317 0.48 -8.09 5.85
CA SER A 317 1.71 -7.71 6.55
C SER A 317 1.93 -6.22 6.79
N GLU A 318 1.03 -5.31 6.42
CA GLU A 318 1.13 -3.92 6.91
C GLU A 318 0.56 -3.85 8.33
N GLN A 319 1.38 -4.21 9.31
CA GLN A 319 1.11 -3.93 10.71
C GLN A 319 1.15 -2.41 10.92
N HIS A 320 -0.01 -1.80 11.19
CA HIS A 320 -0.05 -0.40 11.54
C HIS A 320 0.44 -0.24 12.99
N THR A 321 1.52 0.51 13.18
CA THR A 321 1.95 0.90 14.52
C THR A 321 0.95 1.90 15.12
N TRP A 322 0.81 1.91 16.46
CA TRP A 322 -0.07 2.87 17.14
C TRP A 322 0.23 4.32 16.74
N MET A 323 1.51 4.67 16.61
CA MET A 323 1.95 6.00 16.17
C MET A 323 1.43 6.35 14.77
N SER A 324 1.44 5.41 13.81
CA SER A 324 0.95 5.70 12.45
C SER A 324 -0.57 5.89 12.42
N LEU A 325 -1.31 5.17 13.27
CA LEU A 325 -2.75 5.35 13.42
C LEU A 325 -3.07 6.69 14.11
N MET A 326 -2.31 7.07 15.15
CA MET A 326 -2.44 8.40 15.78
C MET A 326 -2.19 9.53 14.77
N GLU A 327 -1.13 9.45 13.98
CA GLU A 327 -0.84 10.43 12.92
C GLU A 327 -2.00 10.51 11.91
N ARG A 328 -2.56 9.36 11.52
CA ARG A 328 -3.71 9.28 10.61
C ARG A 328 -4.97 9.91 11.22
N ALA A 329 -5.25 9.65 12.50
CA ALA A 329 -6.40 10.22 13.19
C ALA A 329 -6.27 11.72 13.41
N GLN A 330 -5.10 12.20 13.82
CA GLN A 330 -4.80 13.62 13.91
C GLN A 330 -4.98 14.31 12.54
N ALA A 331 -4.48 13.69 11.48
CA ALA A 331 -4.65 14.21 10.12
C ALA A 331 -6.12 14.32 9.70
N SER A 332 -6.97 13.33 10.04
CA SER A 332 -8.41 13.38 9.75
C SER A 332 -9.13 14.46 10.55
N ARG A 333 -8.90 14.54 11.86
CA ARG A 333 -9.51 15.55 12.73
C ARG A 333 -9.18 16.95 12.25
N TRP A 334 -7.92 17.18 11.91
CA TRP A 334 -7.49 18.48 11.39
C TRP A 334 -8.13 18.80 10.05
N LYS A 335 -8.27 17.80 9.17
CA LYS A 335 -8.99 17.94 7.90
C LYS A 335 -10.47 18.26 8.11
N GLU A 336 -11.15 17.62 9.06
CA GLU A 336 -12.54 17.90 9.40
C GLU A 336 -12.72 19.32 9.92
N MET A 337 -11.92 19.73 10.92
CA MET A 337 -11.89 21.10 11.43
C MET A 337 -11.60 22.11 10.31
N ALA A 338 -10.66 21.80 9.41
CA ALA A 338 -10.36 22.62 8.25
C ALA A 338 -11.56 22.74 7.31
N THR A 339 -12.21 21.64 6.98
CA THR A 339 -13.37 21.63 6.09
C THR A 339 -14.56 22.36 6.72
N GLU A 340 -14.83 22.19 8.01
CA GLU A 340 -15.88 22.89 8.75
C GLU A 340 -15.63 24.39 8.80
N ASN A 341 -14.42 24.81 9.16
CA ASN A 341 -14.05 26.23 9.18
C ASN A 341 -14.15 26.86 7.80
N LEU A 342 -13.74 26.15 6.74
CA LEU A 342 -13.86 26.64 5.36
C LEU A 342 -15.33 26.75 4.89
N LYS A 343 -16.21 25.84 5.34
CA LYS A 343 -17.66 25.87 5.06
C LYS A 343 -18.39 26.97 5.84
N GLY A 344 -18.01 27.18 7.10
CA GLY A 344 -18.60 28.20 7.97
C GLY A 344 -18.07 29.62 7.69
N TYR A 345 -16.92 29.74 7.01
CA TYR A 345 -16.33 31.04 6.73
C TYR A 345 -17.16 31.83 5.72
N SER A 346 -17.59 33.03 6.11
CA SER A 346 -18.27 33.97 5.23
C SER A 346 -17.26 34.61 4.28
N TRP A 347 -17.04 33.97 3.12
CA TRP A 347 -16.14 34.47 2.09
C TRP A 347 -16.60 35.86 1.59
N PRO A 348 -15.75 36.90 1.69
CA PRO A 348 -16.13 38.22 1.20
C PRO A 348 -16.19 38.21 -0.34
N ARG A 349 -17.16 38.93 -0.91
CA ARG A 349 -17.24 39.12 -2.37
C ARG A 349 -15.93 39.71 -2.88
N LEU A 350 -15.46 39.19 -4.00
CA LEU A 350 -14.25 39.71 -4.63
C LEU A 350 -14.57 41.10 -5.21
N PRO A 351 -13.88 42.16 -4.77
CA PRO A 351 -14.05 43.47 -5.39
C PRO A 351 -13.60 43.41 -6.86
N ALA A 352 -14.14 44.29 -7.69
CA ALA A 352 -13.71 44.46 -9.08
C ALA A 352 -12.19 44.69 -9.11
N MET A 353 -11.44 43.68 -9.55
CA MET A 353 -9.99 43.67 -9.45
C MET A 353 -9.31 44.14 -10.73
N ARG A 354 -8.40 45.10 -10.58
CA ARG A 354 -7.43 45.42 -11.63
C ARG A 354 -6.33 44.35 -11.60
N ILE A 355 -6.18 43.61 -12.71
CA ILE A 355 -5.18 42.56 -12.84
C ILE A 355 -3.77 43.19 -12.76
N PRO A 356 -2.98 42.90 -11.72
CA PRO A 356 -1.66 43.50 -11.55
C PRO A 356 -0.68 43.01 -12.62
N ARG A 357 0.30 43.85 -12.96
CA ARG A 357 1.34 43.52 -13.96
C ARG A 357 2.31 42.43 -13.48
N ARG A 358 2.52 42.29 -12.16
CA ARG A 358 3.38 41.27 -11.54
C ARG A 358 2.67 40.66 -10.34
N ILE A 359 2.72 39.33 -10.23
CA ILE A 359 2.10 38.56 -9.14
C ILE A 359 3.21 37.80 -8.43
N ARG A 360 3.27 37.94 -7.09
CA ARG A 360 4.26 37.28 -6.23
C ARG A 360 3.53 36.56 -5.10
N LEU A 361 3.94 35.34 -4.79
CA LEU A 361 3.46 34.64 -3.61
C LEU A 361 3.99 35.31 -2.34
N GLY A 362 3.18 35.30 -1.27
CA GLY A 362 3.63 35.67 0.07
C GLY A 362 4.77 34.77 0.56
N SER A 363 5.52 35.23 1.55
CA SER A 363 6.68 34.51 2.11
C SER A 363 6.31 33.13 2.66
N SER A 364 5.10 32.98 3.22
CA SER A 364 4.58 31.73 3.81
C SER A 364 4.20 30.67 2.78
N TRP A 365 4.11 31.04 1.50
CA TRP A 365 3.63 30.17 0.43
C TRP A 365 4.71 29.93 -0.62
N MET A 366 4.65 28.77 -1.27
CA MET A 366 5.55 28.46 -2.36
C MET A 366 4.94 27.51 -3.37
N ILE A 367 5.27 27.68 -4.65
CA ILE A 367 4.83 26.75 -5.70
C ILE A 367 5.47 25.39 -5.43
N ASP A 368 4.64 24.36 -5.29
CA ASP A 368 5.09 22.98 -5.31
C ASP A 368 5.23 22.52 -6.76
N LYS A 369 6.46 22.68 -7.27
CA LYS A 369 6.83 22.25 -8.62
C LYS A 369 6.65 20.73 -8.82
N LEU A 370 6.56 19.95 -7.74
CA LEU A 370 6.50 18.49 -7.75
C LEU A 370 5.09 17.92 -7.88
N SER A 371 4.09 18.70 -7.51
CA SER A 371 2.67 18.38 -7.68
C SER A 371 2.04 19.22 -8.79
N SER A 372 2.74 20.27 -9.26
CA SER A 372 2.34 21.04 -10.44
C SER A 372 2.71 20.31 -11.75
N HIS A 373 1.82 20.38 -12.73
CA HIS A 373 2.04 19.92 -14.11
C HIS A 373 1.26 20.81 -15.09
N THR A 374 1.31 20.51 -16.40
CA THR A 374 0.55 21.26 -17.40
C THR A 374 -0.94 21.23 -17.07
N GLY A 375 -1.54 22.40 -16.83
CA GLY A 375 -2.94 22.52 -16.46
C GLY A 375 -3.28 22.33 -14.97
N LEU A 376 -2.30 22.06 -14.10
CA LEU A 376 -2.48 22.04 -12.64
C LEU A 376 -1.32 22.75 -11.93
N TRP A 377 -1.61 23.76 -11.12
CA TRP A 377 -0.63 24.33 -10.20
C TRP A 377 -0.95 23.95 -8.77
N THR A 378 0.06 23.57 -8.01
CA THR A 378 -0.06 23.33 -6.58
C THR A 378 0.81 24.33 -5.83
N ILE A 379 0.23 25.04 -4.86
CA ILE A 379 0.91 26.02 -4.02
C ILE A 379 0.84 25.52 -2.58
N ARG A 380 1.98 25.31 -1.94
CA ARG A 380 2.08 24.77 -0.58
C ARG A 380 2.42 25.84 0.43
N HIS A 381 1.84 25.72 1.62
CA HIS A 381 2.28 26.47 2.78
C HIS A 381 3.64 25.92 3.25
N ARG A 382 4.51 26.79 3.78
CA ARG A 382 5.87 26.40 4.19
C ARG A 382 5.90 25.66 5.52
N SER A 383 5.04 26.01 6.45
CA SER A 383 5.01 25.47 7.83
C SER A 383 3.78 24.63 8.14
N LEU A 384 2.72 24.73 7.33
CA LEU A 384 1.45 24.03 7.57
C LEU A 384 1.28 22.93 6.51
N PRO A 385 0.57 21.83 6.80
CA PRO A 385 0.38 20.73 5.84
C PRO A 385 -0.68 21.06 4.77
N LEU A 386 -0.79 22.34 4.39
CA LEU A 386 -1.80 22.92 3.52
C LEU A 386 -1.26 23.12 2.10
N ALA A 387 -2.08 22.79 1.11
CA ALA A 387 -1.76 22.95 -0.30
C ALA A 387 -3.00 23.37 -1.09
N VAL A 388 -2.84 24.39 -1.94
CA VAL A 388 -3.89 24.88 -2.85
C VAL A 388 -3.58 24.38 -4.25
N GLN A 389 -4.47 23.57 -4.81
CA GLN A 389 -4.40 23.02 -6.15
C GLN A 389 -5.32 23.81 -7.08
N ILE A 390 -4.80 24.19 -8.24
CA ILE A 390 -5.43 25.09 -9.21
C ILE A 390 -5.46 24.38 -10.54
N HIS A 391 -6.63 23.87 -10.90
CA HIS A 391 -6.91 23.31 -12.21
C HIS A 391 -7.23 24.46 -13.15
N TRP A 392 -6.34 24.71 -14.12
CA TRP A 392 -6.50 25.78 -15.08
C TRP A 392 -7.71 25.51 -15.99
N PRO A 393 -8.58 26.50 -16.25
CA PRO A 393 -9.67 26.33 -17.19
C PRO A 393 -9.14 25.97 -18.58
N ARG A 394 -9.88 25.10 -19.25
CA ARG A 394 -9.66 24.68 -20.64
C ARG A 394 -10.94 24.94 -21.43
N LYS A 395 -10.85 24.86 -22.76
CA LYS A 395 -11.97 25.13 -23.68
C LYS A 395 -13.29 24.43 -23.28
N ASN A 396 -13.21 23.24 -22.68
CA ASN A 396 -14.37 22.43 -22.28
C ASN A 396 -14.40 22.12 -20.76
N HIS A 397 -13.60 22.79 -19.93
CA HIS A 397 -13.53 22.49 -18.49
C HIS A 397 -13.33 23.77 -17.70
N ALA A 398 -14.27 24.08 -16.79
CA ALA A 398 -14.16 25.23 -15.90
C ALA A 398 -12.91 25.13 -14.99
N GLY A 399 -12.31 26.24 -14.62
CA GLY A 399 -11.19 26.21 -13.67
C GLY A 399 -11.68 25.63 -12.34
N ASN A 400 -10.88 24.77 -11.70
CA ASN A 400 -11.17 24.28 -10.34
C ASN A 400 -10.07 24.75 -9.36
N LEU A 401 -10.43 25.04 -8.11
CA LEU A 401 -9.50 25.33 -7.04
C LEU A 401 -9.88 24.49 -5.84
N THR A 402 -8.96 23.61 -5.48
CA THR A 402 -9.13 22.67 -4.38
C THR A 402 -8.10 22.99 -3.30
N VAL A 403 -8.59 23.11 -2.06
CA VAL A 403 -7.75 23.13 -0.88
C VAL A 403 -7.54 21.68 -0.47
N THR A 404 -6.28 21.31 -0.33
CA THR A 404 -5.83 19.97 0.01
C THR A 404 -4.97 20.01 1.26
N PHE A 405 -5.10 18.98 2.08
CA PHE A 405 -4.35 18.79 3.31
C PHE A 405 -3.65 17.44 3.25
N LEU A 406 -2.33 17.40 3.46
CA LEU A 406 -1.52 16.17 3.30
C LEU A 406 -1.80 15.42 1.97
N ASN A 407 -2.05 16.17 0.89
CA ASN A 407 -2.44 15.68 -0.45
C ASN A 407 -3.83 15.02 -0.54
N GLN A 408 -4.68 15.12 0.48
CA GLN A 408 -6.08 14.75 0.40
C GLN A 408 -6.95 15.99 0.15
N ILE A 409 -7.95 15.86 -0.74
CA ILE A 409 -8.89 16.93 -1.02
C ILE A 409 -9.74 17.21 0.22
N SER A 410 -9.74 18.45 0.68
CA SER A 410 -10.48 18.89 1.87
C SER A 410 -11.72 19.70 1.48
N ALA A 411 -11.58 20.60 0.51
CA ALA A 411 -12.70 21.33 -0.07
C ALA A 411 -12.37 21.85 -1.48
N SER A 412 -13.39 21.99 -2.33
CA SER A 412 -13.32 22.88 -3.50
C SER A 412 -13.91 24.23 -3.10
N LEU A 413 -13.19 25.32 -3.38
CA LEU A 413 -13.68 26.67 -3.05
C LEU A 413 -14.99 27.01 -3.78
N TYR A 414 -15.31 26.34 -4.88
CA TYR A 414 -16.56 26.57 -5.61
C TYR A 414 -17.79 25.98 -4.94
N ASP A 415 -17.61 24.94 -4.13
CA ASP A 415 -18.65 24.35 -3.32
C ASP A 415 -18.87 25.18 -2.04
N LEU A 416 -17.87 25.97 -1.64
CA LEU A 416 -17.87 26.80 -0.42
C LEU A 416 -18.39 28.22 -0.64
N ASP A 417 -18.27 28.78 -1.85
CA ASP A 417 -18.79 30.11 -2.19
C ASP A 417 -19.64 30.08 -3.49
N PRO A 418 -20.90 29.64 -3.41
CA PRO A 418 -21.83 29.63 -4.54
C PRO A 418 -22.24 31.04 -5.01
N ARG A 419 -21.89 32.09 -4.26
CA ARG A 419 -22.21 33.50 -4.56
C ARG A 419 -20.98 34.31 -4.96
N SER A 420 -19.84 33.65 -5.23
CA SER A 420 -18.61 34.29 -5.67
C SER A 420 -18.72 34.91 -7.07
N ASP A 421 -18.27 36.15 -7.22
CA ASP A 421 -18.07 36.83 -8.51
C ASP A 421 -16.79 36.35 -9.24
N ILE A 422 -16.35 35.10 -8.98
CA ILE A 422 -15.18 34.52 -9.66
C ILE A 422 -15.58 34.13 -11.08
N ASP A 423 -14.90 34.69 -12.08
CA ASP A 423 -15.01 34.26 -13.48
C ASP A 423 -14.32 32.91 -13.67
N ARG A 424 -15.06 31.83 -13.42
CA ARG A 424 -14.59 30.43 -13.47
C ARG A 424 -14.14 29.98 -14.86
N PHE A 425 -14.56 30.71 -15.90
CA PHE A 425 -14.23 30.43 -17.29
C PHE A 425 -13.10 31.32 -17.82
N SER A 426 -12.61 32.27 -17.01
CA SER A 426 -11.53 33.16 -17.39
C SER A 426 -10.29 32.36 -17.79
N LEU A 427 -9.93 32.39 -19.08
CA LEU A 427 -8.68 31.79 -19.56
C LEU A 427 -7.45 32.64 -19.18
N ASN A 428 -7.66 33.80 -18.53
CA ASN A 428 -6.59 34.69 -18.12
C ASN A 428 -5.86 34.15 -16.88
N ARG A 429 -4.67 33.59 -17.09
CA ARG A 429 -3.84 33.06 -15.98
C ARG A 429 -3.50 34.10 -14.91
N ARG A 430 -3.40 35.38 -15.28
CA ARG A 430 -3.09 36.46 -14.34
C ARG A 430 -4.28 36.80 -13.45
N TYR A 431 -5.51 36.66 -13.96
CA TYR A 431 -6.73 36.81 -13.16
C TYR A 431 -6.74 35.79 -12.03
N TRP A 432 -6.64 34.50 -12.35
CA TRP A 432 -6.54 33.42 -11.36
C TRP A 432 -5.43 33.65 -10.35
N ALA A 433 -4.21 33.91 -10.82
CA ALA A 433 -3.08 34.10 -9.94
C ALA A 433 -3.29 35.30 -9.00
N SER A 434 -4.00 36.36 -9.44
CA SER A 434 -4.37 37.51 -8.60
C SER A 434 -5.40 37.14 -7.54
N VAL A 435 -6.48 36.45 -7.93
CA VAL A 435 -7.51 35.94 -7.00
C VAL A 435 -6.89 35.05 -5.92
N ILE A 436 -6.02 34.13 -6.33
CA ILE A 436 -5.35 33.21 -5.41
C ILE A 436 -4.47 33.95 -4.43
N VAL A 437 -3.59 34.83 -4.92
CA VAL A 437 -2.58 35.49 -4.10
C VAL A 437 -3.16 36.54 -3.16
N HIS A 438 -4.14 37.31 -3.62
CA HIS A 438 -4.63 38.46 -2.85
C HIS A 438 -5.84 38.16 -1.98
N HIS A 439 -6.59 37.09 -2.28
CA HIS A 439 -7.82 36.77 -1.54
C HIS A 439 -7.78 35.40 -0.90
N ILE A 440 -7.41 34.36 -1.66
CA ILE A 440 -7.54 32.99 -1.16
C ILE A 440 -6.43 32.66 -0.15
N LEU A 441 -5.16 32.79 -0.55
CA LEU A 441 -4.03 32.44 0.33
C LEU A 441 -4.01 33.23 1.65
N PRO A 442 -4.29 34.55 1.67
CA PRO A 442 -4.32 35.30 2.93
C PRO A 442 -5.48 34.91 3.84
N VAL A 443 -6.65 34.60 3.29
CA VAL A 443 -7.79 34.12 4.08
C VAL A 443 -7.49 32.76 4.68
N LEU A 444 -6.95 31.82 3.89
CA LEU A 444 -6.52 30.52 4.40
C LEU A 444 -5.47 30.68 5.51
N GLU A 445 -4.49 31.56 5.32
CA GLU A 445 -3.48 31.83 6.34
C GLU A 445 -4.12 32.36 7.63
N ARG A 446 -5.10 33.28 7.56
CA ARG A 446 -5.82 33.75 8.74
C ARG A 446 -6.63 32.67 9.44
N ILE A 447 -7.34 31.83 8.68
CA ILE A 447 -8.15 30.74 9.24
C ILE A 447 -7.25 29.76 10.02
N PHE A 448 -6.13 29.35 9.42
CA PHE A 448 -5.27 28.28 9.95
C PHE A 448 -4.11 28.73 10.84
N THR A 449 -3.91 30.03 11.04
CA THR A 449 -2.93 30.57 12.00
C THR A 449 -3.58 31.13 13.26
N SER A 450 -4.91 31.08 13.37
CA SER A 450 -5.64 31.36 14.60
C SER A 450 -5.29 30.36 15.71
N ASP A 451 -5.41 30.78 16.98
CA ASP A 451 -5.05 29.96 18.14
C ASP A 451 -5.84 28.64 18.22
N ASP A 452 -6.98 28.52 17.53
CA ASP A 452 -7.80 27.31 17.46
C ASP A 452 -7.14 26.14 16.70
N PHE A 453 -6.05 26.38 15.97
CA PHE A 453 -5.31 25.38 15.18
C PHE A 453 -3.87 25.11 15.66
N ARG A 454 -3.41 25.80 16.71
CA ARG A 454 -2.14 25.51 17.40
C ARG A 454 -2.33 24.48 18.49
#